data_AF-A0A7N2KX97-F1
#
_entry.id   AF-A0A7N2KX97-F1
#
_cell.length_a   1.000
_cell.length_b   1.000
_cell.length_c   1.000
_cell.angle_alpha   90.00
_cell.angle_beta   90.00
_cell.angle_gamma   90.00
#
_symmetry.space_group_name_H-M   'P 1'
#
loop_
_entity.id
_entity.type
_entity.pdbx_description
1 polymer ?
#
loop_
_entity_poly.entity_id
_entity_poly.type
_entity_poly.pdbx_seq_one_letter_code
_entity_poly.pdbx_strand_id
1 'polypeptide(L)'
;MDYSSEESDISESEINDYIDKPYEELTAGKFKVKGLNGNLRCPFRVGKKKQDCKYKDLLQHASGQRPILPQPVALLPNLDDLYVWPWMGIVVNIVCTNENKDSLLGSQHWLTSNDWRGFMNCAEFEKLFEIEHHGKNEWNAQKTNLGPNYYGWRARADDYDAEGPIGDFVRSKGQLRTVSDIDREAAQSRINVVADLANEIDITNENLNKLQYKYNEKTRSLSRMLEEKDRLPCDNVHRIFEEQEKLLETKKRRLDSWSKEFNKLLLRH
;
A
#
# COMPACT_ATOMS: atom_id res chain seq x y z
N MET A 1 13.97 24.21 -22.45
CA MET A 1 14.75 23.82 -21.25
C MET A 1 14.11 22.55 -20.75
N ASP A 2 14.82 21.43 -20.91
CA ASP A 2 14.37 20.11 -20.49
C ASP A 2 14.24 20.08 -18.98
N TYR A 3 13.05 19.74 -18.48
CA TYR A 3 12.82 19.50 -17.05
C TYR A 3 12.96 18.00 -16.81
N SER A 4 14.19 17.57 -16.53
CA SER A 4 14.49 16.23 -16.04
C SER A 4 13.89 16.09 -14.64
N SER A 5 12.78 15.37 -14.51
CA SER A 5 12.17 15.04 -13.21
C SER A 5 12.93 13.84 -12.64
N GLU A 6 13.84 14.09 -11.72
CA GLU A 6 14.50 13.05 -10.94
C GLU A 6 13.50 12.49 -9.94
N GLU A 7 12.89 11.34 -10.28
CA GLU A 7 12.14 10.52 -9.34
C GLU A 7 13.14 9.93 -8.33
N SER A 8 13.19 10.53 -7.14
CA SER A 8 13.97 10.00 -6.01
C SER A 8 13.19 8.84 -5.41
N ASP A 9 13.69 7.61 -5.56
CA ASP A 9 13.18 6.43 -4.86
C ASP A 9 13.38 6.62 -3.35
N ILE A 10 12.31 7.02 -2.65
CA ILE A 10 12.29 7.10 -1.19
C ILE A 10 12.37 5.68 -0.64
N SER A 11 13.39 5.38 0.15
CA SER A 11 13.56 4.06 0.76
C SER A 11 12.52 3.79 1.85
N GLU A 12 12.13 2.53 2.06
CA GLU A 12 11.15 2.15 3.11
C GLU A 12 11.56 2.62 4.52
N SER A 13 12.86 2.79 4.78
CA SER A 13 13.38 3.37 6.02
C SER A 13 13.11 4.87 6.15
N GLU A 14 13.13 5.63 5.07
CA GLU A 14 12.83 7.07 5.07
C GLU A 14 11.33 7.34 5.22
N ILE A 15 10.48 6.39 4.81
CA ILE A 15 9.02 6.46 5.02
C ILE A 15 8.68 6.36 6.51
N ASN A 16 9.32 5.45 7.25
CA ASN A 16 9.11 5.33 8.70
C ASN A 16 9.58 6.61 9.43
N ASP A 17 10.74 7.16 9.06
CA ASP A 17 11.24 8.42 9.61
C ASP A 17 10.31 9.62 9.33
N TYR A 18 9.54 9.57 8.24
CA TYR A 18 8.54 10.59 7.87
C TYR A 18 7.24 10.48 8.69
N ILE A 19 6.91 9.30 9.21
CA ILE A 19 5.71 9.04 10.01
C ILE A 19 5.97 9.29 11.51
N ASP A 20 7.15 8.92 12.00
CA ASP A 20 7.46 8.96 13.44
C ASP A 20 7.63 10.39 13.96
N LYS A 21 8.30 11.27 13.21
CA LYS A 21 8.53 12.67 13.61
C LYS A 21 7.21 13.46 13.84
N PRO A 22 6.23 13.46 12.92
CA PRO A 22 4.96 14.14 13.17
C PRO A 22 4.17 13.54 14.34
N TYR A 23 4.25 12.21 14.54
CA TYR A 23 3.56 11.52 15.62
C TYR A 23 4.16 11.86 17.00
N GLU A 24 5.47 11.90 17.11
CA GLU A 24 6.17 12.36 18.31
C GLU A 24 5.83 13.83 18.64
N GLU A 25 5.77 14.71 17.64
CA GLU A 25 5.40 16.12 17.87
C GLU A 25 3.94 16.30 18.32
N LEU A 26 3.03 15.43 17.87
CA LEU A 26 1.63 15.40 18.32
C LEU A 26 1.52 14.89 19.77
N THR A 27 2.23 13.82 20.12
CA THR A 27 2.20 13.21 21.47
C THR A 27 2.94 14.07 22.51
N ALA A 28 3.99 14.78 22.10
CA ALA A 28 4.67 15.80 22.91
C ALA A 28 3.83 17.09 23.09
N GLY A 29 2.65 17.18 22.44
CA GLY A 29 1.74 18.33 22.58
C GLY A 29 2.20 19.60 21.89
N LYS A 30 3.20 19.52 21.01
CA LYS A 30 3.74 20.64 20.22
C LYS A 30 2.67 21.21 19.28
N PHE A 31 1.85 20.35 18.70
CA PHE A 31 0.68 20.74 17.92
C PHE A 31 -0.59 20.73 18.76
N LYS A 32 -1.18 21.92 18.97
CA LYS A 32 -2.50 22.04 19.61
C LYS A 32 -3.60 21.74 18.61
N VAL A 33 -4.05 20.48 18.61
CA VAL A 33 -5.13 19.99 17.73
C VAL A 33 -6.51 20.32 18.32
N LYS A 34 -6.67 20.39 19.65
CA LYS A 34 -7.96 20.64 20.31
C LYS A 34 -8.03 22.05 20.91
N GLY A 35 -9.01 22.83 20.48
CA GLY A 35 -9.30 24.16 21.01
C GLY A 35 -10.13 24.14 22.30
N LEU A 36 -10.22 25.28 22.99
CA LEU A 36 -10.94 25.46 24.26
C LEU A 36 -12.44 25.08 24.18
N ASN A 37 -13.02 25.10 22.99
CA ASN A 37 -14.45 24.90 22.75
C ASN A 37 -14.77 23.46 22.27
N GLY A 38 -13.79 22.55 22.29
CA GLY A 38 -13.95 21.17 21.77
C GLY A 38 -13.77 21.04 20.25
N ASN A 39 -13.54 22.14 19.53
CA ASN A 39 -13.26 22.14 18.10
C ASN A 39 -11.83 21.66 17.81
N LEU A 40 -11.62 21.00 16.66
CA LEU A 40 -10.33 20.44 16.26
C LEU A 40 -9.71 21.22 15.10
N ARG A 41 -8.37 21.29 15.05
CA ARG A 41 -7.61 22.01 14.02
C ARG A 41 -6.56 21.13 13.38
N CYS A 42 -6.49 21.13 12.05
CA CYS A 42 -5.44 20.45 11.29
C CYS A 42 -4.12 21.24 11.39
N PRO A 43 -3.02 20.65 11.90
CA PRO A 43 -1.70 21.30 11.97
C PRO A 43 -1.07 21.57 10.60
N PHE A 44 -1.45 20.80 9.58
CA PHE A 44 -0.79 20.77 8.27
C PHE A 44 -1.45 21.67 7.21
N ARG A 45 -2.56 22.35 7.54
CA ARG A 45 -3.14 23.39 6.66
C ARG A 45 -2.40 24.71 6.86
N VAL A 46 -1.32 24.91 6.12
CA VAL A 46 -0.61 26.18 6.06
C VAL A 46 -1.38 27.16 5.16
N GLY A 47 -1.65 28.37 5.65
CA GLY A 47 -2.12 29.50 4.84
C GLY A 47 -3.63 29.74 4.72
N LYS A 48 -4.51 28.83 5.18
CA LYS A 48 -5.97 29.10 5.22
C LYS A 48 -6.39 29.48 6.63
N LYS A 49 -7.00 30.67 6.79
CA LYS A 49 -7.48 31.24 8.07
C LYS A 49 -8.12 30.15 8.94
N LYS A 50 -7.80 30.17 10.24
CA LYS A 50 -8.27 29.28 11.31
C LYS A 50 -9.69 28.74 11.03
N GLN A 51 -9.77 27.53 10.47
CA GLN A 51 -11.03 26.78 10.41
C GLN A 51 -11.01 25.85 11.61
N ASP A 52 -11.80 26.21 12.60
CA ASP A 52 -12.22 25.29 13.64
C ASP A 52 -13.10 24.22 12.96
N CYS A 53 -12.62 22.98 12.91
CA CYS A 53 -13.31 21.87 12.26
C CYS A 53 -13.93 20.97 13.32
N LYS A 54 -15.10 20.37 13.04
CA LYS A 54 -15.60 19.28 13.88
C LYS A 54 -14.80 18.01 13.57
N TYR A 55 -14.83 17.04 14.50
CA TYR A 55 -14.12 15.77 14.34
C TYR A 55 -14.45 15.06 13.01
N LYS A 56 -15.72 15.07 12.59
CA LYS A 56 -16.16 14.49 11.32
C LYS A 56 -15.52 15.17 10.10
N ASP A 57 -15.41 16.50 10.13
CA ASP A 57 -14.83 17.28 9.03
C ASP A 57 -13.30 17.11 8.97
N LEU A 58 -12.65 16.98 10.14
CA LEU A 58 -11.22 16.73 10.23
C LEU A 58 -10.86 15.32 9.75
N LEU A 59 -11.66 14.31 10.14
CA LEU A 59 -11.49 12.93 9.69
C LEU A 59 -11.67 12.83 8.17
N GLN A 60 -12.74 13.41 7.64
CA GLN A 60 -12.99 13.43 6.19
C GLN A 60 -11.85 14.12 5.42
N HIS A 61 -11.32 15.23 5.96
CA HIS A 61 -10.16 15.89 5.40
C HIS A 61 -8.88 15.04 5.41
N ALA A 62 -8.59 14.36 6.52
CA ALA A 62 -7.41 13.52 6.68
C ALA A 62 -7.49 12.25 5.82
N SER A 63 -8.69 11.69 5.65
CA SER A 63 -8.94 10.52 4.81
C SER A 63 -8.96 10.83 3.30
N GLY A 64 -8.72 12.08 2.88
CA GLY A 64 -8.75 12.49 1.47
C GLY A 64 -10.13 12.43 0.80
N GLN A 65 -11.18 12.10 1.55
CA GLN A 65 -12.56 12.11 1.06
C GLN A 65 -13.03 13.55 0.97
N ARG A 66 -13.42 14.02 -0.23
CA ARG A 66 -14.08 15.33 -0.34
C ARG A 66 -15.41 15.29 0.44
N PRO A 67 -15.80 16.39 1.12
CA PRO A 67 -17.14 16.50 1.67
C PRO A 67 -18.14 16.25 0.56
N ILE A 68 -19.06 15.32 0.80
CA ILE A 68 -20.26 15.17 -0.02
C ILE A 68 -21.08 16.43 0.25
N LEU A 69 -20.77 17.52 -0.46
CA LEU A 69 -21.77 18.55 -0.73
C LEU A 69 -22.98 17.81 -1.32
N PRO A 70 -24.24 18.16 -0.96
CA PRO A 70 -25.37 17.68 -1.72
C PRO A 70 -25.14 18.13 -3.16
N GLN A 71 -24.67 17.19 -3.98
CA GLN A 71 -24.48 17.46 -5.38
C GLN A 71 -25.87 17.73 -5.95
N PRO A 72 -26.05 18.75 -6.81
CA PRO A 72 -27.27 18.84 -7.58
C PRO A 72 -27.40 17.51 -8.29
N VAL A 73 -28.54 16.83 -8.12
CA VAL A 73 -28.84 15.47 -8.58
C VAL A 73 -28.23 15.24 -9.96
N ALA A 74 -27.00 14.74 -10.01
CA ALA A 74 -26.37 14.32 -11.23
C ALA A 74 -26.93 12.92 -11.48
N LEU A 75 -27.49 12.73 -12.67
CA LEU A 75 -28.16 11.50 -13.09
C LEU A 75 -27.43 10.28 -12.53
N LEU A 76 -28.04 9.61 -11.55
CA LEU A 76 -27.70 8.23 -11.27
C LEU A 76 -27.97 7.46 -12.57
N PRO A 77 -26.96 6.79 -13.15
CA PRO A 77 -27.24 5.95 -14.30
C PRO A 77 -28.28 4.92 -13.88
N ASN A 78 -29.26 4.70 -14.76
CA ASN A 78 -30.22 3.64 -14.53
C ASN A 78 -29.46 2.31 -14.51
N LEU A 79 -29.76 1.48 -13.51
CA LEU A 79 -29.05 0.23 -13.23
C LEU A 79 -29.19 -0.80 -14.38
N ASP A 80 -30.25 -0.66 -15.18
CA ASP A 80 -30.57 -1.53 -16.31
C ASP A 80 -30.10 -0.97 -17.66
N ASP A 81 -29.60 0.28 -17.70
CA ASP A 81 -29.11 0.86 -18.94
C ASP A 81 -27.80 0.16 -19.38
N LEU A 82 -27.72 -0.15 -20.67
CA LEU A 82 -26.54 -0.72 -21.29
C LEU A 82 -25.57 0.37 -21.74
N TYR A 83 -24.33 0.25 -21.25
CA TYR A 83 -23.23 1.13 -21.59
C TYR A 83 -22.11 0.36 -22.27
N VAL A 84 -21.33 1.06 -23.09
CA VAL A 84 -20.07 0.53 -23.60
C VAL A 84 -19.01 0.62 -22.51
N TRP A 85 -18.41 -0.52 -22.18
CA TRP A 85 -17.29 -0.65 -21.24
C TRP A 85 -16.04 -1.17 -21.95
N PRO A 86 -14.83 -0.60 -21.73
CA PRO A 86 -14.54 0.57 -20.89
C PRO A 86 -15.30 1.82 -21.33
N TRP A 87 -15.50 2.79 -20.43
CA TRP A 87 -16.23 4.02 -20.77
C TRP A 87 -15.57 4.72 -21.95
N MET A 88 -16.35 5.12 -22.95
CA MET A 88 -15.86 5.71 -24.20
C MET A 88 -16.58 7.00 -24.56
N GLY A 89 -15.79 8.04 -24.89
CA GLY A 89 -16.24 9.22 -25.63
C GLY A 89 -16.01 9.05 -27.12
N ILE A 90 -16.99 9.42 -27.94
CA ILE A 90 -16.93 9.43 -29.41
C ILE A 90 -16.84 10.89 -29.86
N VAL A 91 -15.92 11.19 -30.79
CA VAL A 91 -15.87 12.47 -31.53
C VAL A 91 -15.91 12.17 -33.03
N VAL A 92 -16.75 12.90 -33.76
CA VAL A 92 -16.93 12.74 -35.21
C VAL A 92 -16.79 14.07 -35.95
N ASN A 93 -16.74 14.01 -37.29
CA ASN A 93 -16.55 15.15 -38.20
C ASN A 93 -15.22 15.89 -37.98
N ILE A 94 -14.16 15.15 -37.62
CA ILE A 94 -12.81 15.70 -37.50
C ILE A 94 -12.23 15.89 -38.91
N VAL A 95 -12.02 17.14 -39.31
CA VAL A 95 -11.41 17.46 -40.62
C VAL A 95 -9.89 17.26 -40.53
N CYS A 96 -9.37 16.21 -41.17
CA CYS A 96 -7.94 15.98 -41.26
C CYS A 96 -7.31 16.86 -42.36
N THR A 97 -6.51 17.86 -41.99
CA THR A 97 -5.62 18.55 -42.94
C THR A 97 -4.37 17.70 -43.21
N ASN A 98 -3.76 17.85 -44.40
CA ASN A 98 -2.58 17.07 -44.80
C ASN A 98 -1.37 17.23 -43.85
N GLU A 99 -1.32 18.31 -43.06
CA GLU A 99 -0.26 18.62 -42.10
C GLU A 99 -0.42 17.88 -40.76
N ASN A 100 -1.65 17.42 -40.44
CA ASN A 100 -1.97 16.77 -39.16
C ASN A 100 -2.27 15.27 -39.31
N LYS A 101 -2.05 14.65 -40.48
CA LYS A 101 -2.40 13.24 -40.72
C LYS A 101 -1.70 12.28 -39.76
N ASP A 102 -0.42 12.47 -39.49
CA ASP A 102 0.34 11.60 -38.58
C ASP A 102 0.01 11.87 -37.10
N SER A 103 -0.35 13.12 -36.76
CA SER A 103 -0.82 13.48 -35.43
C SER A 103 -2.23 12.94 -35.16
N LEU A 104 -3.10 12.90 -36.18
CA LEU A 104 -4.48 12.40 -36.12
C LEU A 104 -4.60 10.87 -36.18
N LEU A 105 -3.70 10.19 -36.90
CA LEU A 105 -3.59 8.74 -36.84
C LEU A 105 -3.11 8.26 -35.45
N GLY A 106 -2.26 9.05 -34.80
CA GLY A 106 -1.88 8.86 -33.39
C GLY A 106 -2.93 9.35 -32.39
N SER A 107 -3.74 10.34 -32.78
CA SER A 107 -4.86 10.89 -31.99
C SER A 107 -6.19 10.32 -32.44
N GLN A 108 -6.20 9.00 -32.47
CA GLN A 108 -7.37 8.18 -32.27
C GLN A 108 -7.98 8.56 -30.89
N HIS A 109 -8.73 9.67 -30.87
CA HIS A 109 -9.19 10.44 -29.70
C HIS A 109 -10.40 9.78 -29.02
N TRP A 110 -10.23 8.58 -28.49
CA TRP A 110 -11.20 8.02 -27.56
C TRP A 110 -10.73 8.28 -26.13
N LEU A 111 -11.63 8.83 -25.32
CA LEU A 111 -11.47 8.79 -23.87
C LEU A 111 -11.90 7.40 -23.41
N THR A 112 -10.99 6.44 -23.40
CA THR A 112 -11.24 5.12 -22.78
C THR A 112 -10.80 5.14 -21.32
N SER A 113 -11.71 4.83 -20.40
CA SER A 113 -11.35 4.59 -19.01
C SER A 113 -12.08 3.38 -18.45
N ASN A 114 -11.34 2.60 -17.65
CA ASN A 114 -11.79 1.40 -16.98
C ASN A 114 -12.07 1.62 -15.49
N ASP A 115 -12.27 2.87 -15.07
CA ASP A 115 -12.64 3.22 -13.70
C ASP A 115 -13.91 4.08 -13.64
N TRP A 116 -14.47 4.24 -12.44
CA TRP A 116 -15.66 5.07 -12.23
C TRP A 116 -15.42 6.57 -12.46
N ARG A 117 -14.16 7.03 -12.46
CA ARG A 117 -13.83 8.41 -12.87
C ARG A 117 -14.04 8.58 -14.37
N GLY A 118 -13.77 7.54 -15.15
CA GLY A 118 -14.08 7.45 -16.57
C GLY A 118 -15.55 7.73 -16.89
N PHE A 119 -16.46 7.18 -16.09
CA PHE A 119 -17.89 7.43 -16.24
C PHE A 119 -18.22 8.92 -16.11
N MET A 120 -17.70 9.55 -15.04
CA MET A 120 -17.92 10.97 -14.77
C MET A 120 -17.28 11.85 -15.85
N ASN A 121 -16.05 11.54 -16.26
CA ASN A 121 -15.34 12.27 -17.31
C ASN A 121 -16.09 12.19 -18.64
N CYS A 122 -16.60 11.01 -19.02
CA CYS A 122 -17.37 10.85 -20.24
C CYS A 122 -18.74 11.57 -20.15
N ALA A 123 -19.35 11.62 -18.97
CA ALA A 123 -20.60 12.37 -18.76
C ALA A 123 -20.38 13.89 -18.85
N GLU A 124 -19.28 14.41 -18.28
CA GLU A 124 -18.91 15.82 -18.41
C GLU A 124 -18.55 16.16 -19.86
N PHE A 125 -17.79 15.29 -20.53
CA PHE A 125 -17.47 15.41 -21.95
C PHE A 125 -18.74 15.51 -22.82
N GLU A 126 -19.69 14.59 -22.65
CA GLU A 126 -20.98 14.60 -23.36
C GLU A 126 -21.73 15.91 -23.14
N LYS A 127 -21.79 16.38 -21.89
CA LYS A 127 -22.45 17.64 -21.53
C LYS A 127 -21.81 18.87 -22.18
N LEU A 128 -20.47 18.89 -22.33
CA LEU A 128 -19.79 20.01 -22.99
C LEU A 128 -20.24 20.16 -24.45
N PHE A 129 -20.32 19.04 -25.17
CA PHE A 129 -20.81 19.03 -26.55
C PHE A 129 -22.29 19.37 -26.65
N GLU A 130 -23.13 18.93 -25.72
CA GLU A 130 -24.54 19.32 -25.66
C GLU A 130 -24.73 20.83 -25.48
N ILE A 131 -23.92 21.46 -24.60
CA ILE A 131 -23.97 22.92 -24.36
C ILE A 131 -23.60 23.71 -25.62
N GLU A 132 -22.65 23.20 -26.41
CA GLU A 132 -22.22 23.81 -27.66
C GLU A 132 -23.13 23.46 -28.86
N HIS A 133 -24.22 22.72 -28.64
CA HIS A 133 -25.10 22.21 -29.70
C HIS A 133 -24.35 21.35 -30.73
N HIS A 134 -23.37 20.59 -30.25
CA HIS A 134 -22.54 19.67 -31.00
C HIS A 134 -22.68 18.22 -30.46
N GLY A 135 -23.81 17.92 -29.84
CA GLY A 135 -24.12 16.60 -29.33
C GLY A 135 -24.56 15.62 -30.41
N LYS A 136 -24.86 14.39 -29.99
CA LYS A 136 -25.35 13.31 -30.87
C LYS A 136 -26.65 13.69 -31.58
N ASN A 137 -27.53 14.42 -30.91
CA ASN A 137 -28.83 14.83 -31.45
C ASN A 137 -28.64 15.77 -32.65
N GLU A 138 -27.75 16.76 -32.53
CA GLU A 138 -27.42 17.69 -33.60
C GLU A 138 -26.68 17.00 -34.75
N TRP A 139 -25.76 16.08 -34.43
CA TRP A 139 -25.13 15.21 -35.44
C TRP A 139 -26.17 14.44 -36.25
N ASN A 140 -27.16 13.84 -35.57
CA ASN A 140 -28.21 13.07 -36.24
C ASN A 140 -29.18 13.94 -37.05
N ALA A 141 -29.45 15.18 -36.61
CA ALA A 141 -30.33 16.12 -37.31
C ALA A 141 -29.66 16.77 -38.54
N GLN A 142 -28.35 16.97 -38.53
CA GLN A 142 -27.62 17.75 -39.54
C GLN A 142 -26.85 16.91 -40.57
N LYS A 143 -27.10 15.59 -40.67
CA LYS A 143 -26.37 14.67 -41.57
C LYS A 143 -26.27 15.13 -43.03
N THR A 144 -27.15 15.99 -43.51
CA THR A 144 -27.16 16.49 -44.89
C THR A 144 -26.44 17.83 -45.10
N ASN A 145 -26.13 18.60 -44.05
CA ASN A 145 -25.46 19.91 -44.13
C ASN A 145 -24.40 20.03 -43.02
N LEU A 146 -23.41 19.15 -43.07
CA LEU A 146 -22.33 19.11 -42.08
C LEU A 146 -21.43 20.35 -42.26
N GLY A 147 -21.49 21.25 -41.29
CA GLY A 147 -20.56 22.38 -41.18
C GLY A 147 -19.15 21.91 -40.78
N PRO A 148 -18.23 22.86 -40.50
CA PRO A 148 -16.86 22.55 -40.10
C PRO A 148 -16.72 22.07 -38.64
N ASN A 149 -17.83 21.95 -37.91
CA ASN A 149 -17.83 21.67 -36.47
C ASN A 149 -17.71 20.16 -36.19
N TYR A 150 -17.01 19.81 -35.12
CA TYR A 150 -16.91 18.44 -34.63
C TYR A 150 -18.03 18.18 -33.63
N TYR A 151 -18.47 16.92 -33.53
CA TYR A 151 -19.57 16.51 -32.65
C TYR A 151 -19.09 15.42 -31.70
N GLY A 152 -19.64 15.37 -30.49
CA GLY A 152 -19.16 14.45 -29.46
C GLY A 152 -20.25 14.00 -28.50
N TRP A 153 -20.16 12.73 -28.08
CA TRP A 153 -21.07 12.13 -27.10
C TRP A 153 -20.45 10.91 -26.44
N ARG A 154 -21.07 10.41 -25.38
CA ARG A 154 -20.64 9.18 -24.70
C ARG A 154 -21.27 7.97 -25.39
N ALA A 155 -20.46 6.95 -25.66
CA ALA A 155 -20.91 5.74 -26.34
C ALA A 155 -21.98 4.98 -25.53
N ARG A 156 -23.05 4.56 -26.21
CA ARG A 156 -24.19 3.82 -25.66
C ARG A 156 -24.50 2.57 -26.49
N ALA A 157 -25.51 1.81 -26.07
CA ALA A 157 -26.00 0.62 -26.79
C ALA A 157 -26.28 0.88 -28.28
N ASP A 158 -26.90 2.01 -28.61
CA ASP A 158 -27.20 2.35 -30.00
C ASP A 158 -25.95 2.64 -30.85
N ASP A 159 -24.86 3.15 -30.26
CA ASP A 159 -23.57 3.26 -30.94
C ASP A 159 -22.90 1.89 -31.13
N TYR A 160 -23.01 1.01 -30.14
CA TYR A 160 -22.48 -0.36 -30.20
C TYR A 160 -23.19 -1.19 -31.26
N ASP A 161 -24.50 -1.02 -31.41
CA ASP A 161 -25.33 -1.72 -32.39
C ASP A 161 -25.34 -1.05 -33.76
N ALA A 162 -24.76 0.15 -33.89
CA ALA A 162 -24.69 0.87 -35.16
C ALA A 162 -23.92 0.08 -36.23
N GLU A 163 -24.39 0.17 -37.47
CA GLU A 163 -23.66 -0.34 -38.62
C GLU A 163 -22.60 0.67 -39.09
N GLY A 164 -21.47 0.17 -39.58
CA GLY A 164 -20.38 0.97 -40.11
C GLY A 164 -19.30 1.33 -39.08
N PRO A 165 -18.43 2.31 -39.40
CA PRO A 165 -17.16 2.49 -38.70
C PRO A 165 -17.27 2.78 -37.21
N ILE A 166 -18.32 3.48 -36.77
CA ILE A 166 -18.53 3.80 -35.35
C ILE A 166 -18.80 2.52 -34.56
N GLY A 167 -19.79 1.74 -34.98
CA GLY A 167 -20.14 0.49 -34.29
C GLY A 167 -19.05 -0.56 -34.40
N ASP A 168 -18.40 -0.70 -35.56
CA ASP A 168 -17.27 -1.62 -35.73
C ASP A 168 -16.13 -1.30 -34.75
N PHE A 169 -15.80 -0.02 -34.60
CA PHE A 169 -14.79 0.43 -33.66
C PHE A 169 -15.20 0.16 -32.21
N VAL A 170 -16.41 0.57 -31.83
CA VAL A 170 -16.95 0.39 -30.47
C VAL A 170 -16.97 -1.09 -30.07
N ARG A 171 -17.41 -1.99 -30.97
CA ARG A 171 -17.38 -3.45 -30.76
C ARG A 171 -15.96 -4.00 -30.66
N SER A 172 -15.01 -3.43 -31.41
CA SER A 172 -13.60 -3.89 -31.38
C SER A 172 -12.84 -3.51 -30.11
N LYS A 173 -13.30 -2.47 -29.38
CA LYS A 173 -12.61 -1.92 -28.20
C LYS A 173 -13.38 -2.03 -26.89
N GLY A 174 -14.68 -2.28 -26.96
CA GLY A 174 -15.55 -2.33 -25.79
C GLY A 174 -16.63 -3.40 -25.90
N GLN A 175 -17.42 -3.49 -24.85
CA GLN A 175 -18.47 -4.48 -24.66
C GLN A 175 -19.66 -3.85 -23.95
N LEU A 176 -20.88 -4.26 -24.30
CA LEU A 176 -22.08 -3.77 -23.61
C LEU A 176 -22.22 -4.40 -22.23
N ARG A 177 -22.40 -3.54 -21.24
CA ARG A 177 -22.43 -3.89 -19.83
C ARG A 177 -23.42 -2.99 -19.10
N THR A 178 -24.11 -3.52 -18.10
CA THR A 178 -24.88 -2.70 -17.16
C THR A 178 -23.95 -2.16 -16.07
N VAL A 179 -24.34 -1.04 -15.45
CA VAL A 179 -23.67 -0.51 -14.25
C VAL A 179 -23.66 -1.55 -13.13
N SER A 180 -24.77 -2.26 -12.96
CA SER A 180 -24.95 -3.34 -11.98
C SER A 180 -23.90 -4.44 -12.13
N ASP A 181 -23.63 -4.89 -13.36
CA ASP A 181 -22.67 -5.95 -13.62
C ASP A 181 -21.22 -5.49 -13.39
N ILE A 182 -20.89 -4.26 -13.82
CA ILE A 182 -19.57 -3.66 -13.60
C ILE A 182 -19.29 -3.54 -12.09
N ASP A 183 -20.24 -3.02 -11.32
CA ASP A 183 -20.09 -2.86 -9.87
C ASP A 183 -20.00 -4.20 -9.14
N ARG A 184 -20.85 -5.17 -9.52
CA ARG A 184 -20.84 -6.51 -8.93
C ARG A 184 -19.52 -7.22 -9.19
N GLU A 185 -18.99 -7.18 -10.41
CA GLU A 185 -17.70 -7.79 -10.73
C GLU A 185 -16.54 -7.11 -10.00
N ALA A 186 -16.53 -5.77 -9.93
CA ALA A 186 -15.53 -5.04 -9.18
C ALA A 186 -15.59 -5.36 -7.67
N ALA A 187 -16.79 -5.51 -7.10
CA ALA A 187 -16.98 -5.93 -5.71
C ALA A 187 -16.50 -7.37 -5.48
N GLN A 188 -16.84 -8.30 -6.36
CA GLN A 188 -16.43 -9.70 -6.25
C GLN A 188 -14.91 -9.84 -6.37
N SER A 189 -14.28 -9.09 -7.28
CA SER A 189 -12.83 -9.06 -7.40
C SER A 189 -12.16 -8.62 -6.10
N ARG A 190 -12.68 -7.58 -5.43
CA ARG A 190 -12.19 -7.16 -4.10
C ARG A 190 -12.38 -8.24 -3.05
N ILE A 191 -13.53 -8.91 -3.03
CA ILE A 191 -13.81 -10.01 -2.09
C ILE A 191 -12.79 -11.15 -2.29
N ASN A 192 -12.50 -11.51 -3.54
CA ASN A 192 -11.53 -12.56 -3.86
C ASN A 192 -10.12 -12.20 -3.35
N VAL A 193 -9.66 -10.97 -3.61
CA VAL A 193 -8.36 -10.50 -3.10
C VAL A 193 -8.29 -10.55 -1.58
N VAL A 194 -9.35 -10.16 -0.88
CA VAL A 194 -9.41 -10.25 0.59
C VAL A 194 -9.36 -11.71 1.06
N ALA A 195 -10.06 -12.62 0.37
CA ALA A 195 -10.03 -14.04 0.70
C ALA A 195 -8.64 -14.67 0.49
N ASP A 196 -7.97 -14.32 -0.61
CA ASP A 196 -6.61 -14.79 -0.91
C ASP A 196 -5.61 -14.32 0.15
N LEU A 197 -5.68 -13.05 0.55
CA LEU A 197 -4.85 -12.49 1.61
C LEU A 197 -5.13 -13.14 2.98
N ALA A 198 -6.40 -13.44 3.29
CA ALA A 198 -6.75 -14.15 4.52
C ALA A 198 -6.14 -15.55 4.56
N ASN A 199 -6.18 -16.28 3.44
CA ASN A 199 -5.55 -17.60 3.33
C ASN A 199 -4.02 -17.50 3.52
N GLU A 200 -3.36 -16.49 2.95
CA GLU A 200 -1.92 -16.27 3.18
C GLU A 200 -1.58 -15.99 4.65
N ILE A 201 -2.41 -15.19 5.34
CA ILE A 201 -2.25 -14.93 6.78
C ILE A 201 -2.36 -16.23 7.57
N ASP A 202 -3.34 -17.08 7.27
CA ASP A 202 -3.54 -18.35 7.96
C ASP A 202 -2.36 -19.31 7.77
N ILE A 203 -1.88 -19.47 6.53
CA ILE A 203 -0.70 -20.28 6.21
C ILE A 203 0.53 -19.76 6.97
N THR A 204 0.71 -18.44 7.01
CA THR A 204 1.85 -17.81 7.71
C THR A 204 1.78 -18.05 9.21
N ASN A 205 0.58 -17.94 9.80
CA ASN A 205 0.35 -18.21 11.22
C ASN A 205 0.63 -19.68 11.58
N GLU A 206 0.21 -20.63 10.73
CA GLU A 206 0.54 -22.05 10.92
C GLU A 206 2.05 -22.30 10.89
N ASN A 207 2.76 -21.67 9.94
CA ASN A 207 4.21 -21.82 9.82
C ASN A 207 4.94 -21.24 11.04
N LEU A 208 4.48 -20.09 11.53
CA LEU A 208 5.01 -19.47 12.74
C LEU A 208 4.82 -20.37 13.97
N ASN A 209 3.62 -20.95 14.14
CA ASN A 209 3.32 -21.91 15.20
C ASN A 209 4.23 -23.16 15.13
N LYS A 210 4.44 -23.71 13.93
CA LYS A 210 5.36 -24.85 13.72
C LYS A 210 6.79 -24.51 14.10
N LEU A 211 7.26 -23.31 13.75
CA LEU A 211 8.61 -22.86 14.09
C LEU A 211 8.78 -22.65 15.60
N GLN A 212 7.79 -22.06 16.26
CA GLN A 212 7.77 -21.89 17.71
C GLN A 212 7.81 -23.24 18.43
N TYR A 213 7.03 -24.23 17.96
CA TYR A 213 7.08 -25.59 18.51
C TYR A 213 8.49 -26.19 18.42
N LYS A 214 9.12 -26.15 17.23
CA LYS A 214 10.48 -26.67 17.02
C LYS A 214 11.53 -25.95 17.86
N TYR A 215 11.40 -24.63 17.99
CA TYR A 215 12.29 -23.85 18.85
C TYR A 215 12.18 -24.31 20.31
N ASN A 216 10.96 -24.44 20.84
CA ASN A 216 10.71 -24.89 22.20
C ASN A 216 11.26 -26.31 22.45
N GLU A 217 11.12 -27.21 21.48
CA GLU A 217 11.68 -28.56 21.54
C GLU A 217 13.22 -28.54 21.65
N LYS A 218 13.89 -27.76 20.78
CA LYS A 218 15.35 -27.59 20.82
C LYS A 218 15.82 -26.96 22.12
N THR A 219 15.13 -25.93 22.60
CA THR A 219 15.44 -25.26 23.87
C THR A 219 15.38 -26.24 25.04
N ARG A 220 14.33 -27.09 25.12
CA ARG A 220 14.25 -28.14 26.16
C ARG A 220 15.36 -29.18 26.04
N SER A 221 15.68 -29.62 24.83
CA SER A 221 16.77 -30.58 24.60
C SER A 221 18.11 -30.01 25.05
N LEU A 222 18.37 -28.74 24.73
CA LEU A 222 19.61 -28.05 25.11
C LEU A 222 19.72 -27.89 26.62
N SER A 223 18.64 -27.46 27.30
CA SER A 223 18.61 -27.37 28.77
C SER A 223 18.96 -28.71 29.42
N ARG A 224 18.39 -29.82 28.92
CA ARG A 224 18.69 -31.17 29.44
C ARG A 224 20.16 -31.56 29.26
N MET A 225 20.74 -31.26 28.09
CA MET A 225 22.16 -31.52 27.84
C MET A 225 23.08 -30.69 28.74
N LEU A 226 22.73 -29.44 29.01
CA LEU A 226 23.50 -28.58 29.92
C LEU A 226 23.47 -29.10 31.36
N GLU A 227 22.30 -29.52 31.85
CA GLU A 227 22.18 -30.15 33.18
C GLU A 227 23.03 -31.42 33.31
N GLU A 228 23.08 -32.26 32.26
CA GLU A 228 23.89 -33.48 32.27
C GLU A 228 25.40 -33.17 32.20
N LYS A 229 25.78 -32.15 31.42
CA LYS A 229 27.17 -31.68 31.35
C LYS A 229 27.66 -31.12 32.68
N ASP A 230 26.83 -30.42 33.44
CA ASP A 230 27.27 -29.87 34.73
C ASP A 230 27.47 -30.96 35.81
N ARG A 231 26.93 -32.17 35.59
CA ARG A 231 27.08 -33.31 36.51
C ARG A 231 28.34 -34.17 36.30
N LEU A 232 28.98 -34.14 35.13
CA LEU A 232 30.00 -35.14 34.75
C LEU A 232 31.49 -34.71 34.90
N PRO A 233 31.91 -33.44 34.72
CA PRO A 233 33.32 -33.04 34.82
C PRO A 233 33.71 -32.40 36.15
N CYS A 234 32.76 -31.90 36.95
CA CYS A 234 33.12 -31.16 38.16
C CYS A 234 33.67 -32.10 39.24
N ASP A 235 32.98 -33.21 39.52
CA ASP A 235 33.33 -34.10 40.64
C ASP A 235 34.69 -34.80 40.47
N ASN A 236 34.98 -35.31 39.26
CA ASN A 236 36.24 -36.00 39.00
C ASN A 236 37.44 -35.05 39.01
N VAL A 237 37.29 -33.85 38.45
CA VAL A 237 38.35 -32.84 38.44
C VAL A 237 38.59 -32.32 39.85
N HIS A 238 37.53 -32.03 40.61
CA HIS A 238 37.64 -31.57 42.00
C HIS A 238 38.37 -32.60 42.87
N ARG A 239 38.02 -33.89 42.73
CA ARG A 239 38.66 -34.99 43.48
C ARG A 239 40.15 -35.13 43.16
N ILE A 240 40.54 -35.02 41.89
CA ILE A 240 41.96 -35.06 41.49
C ILE A 240 42.73 -33.87 42.08
N PHE A 241 42.14 -32.67 42.09
CA PHE A 241 42.77 -31.49 42.68
C PHE A 241 42.98 -31.65 44.19
N GLU A 242 41.97 -32.13 44.92
CA GLU A 242 42.10 -32.40 46.37
C GLU A 242 43.19 -33.44 46.67
N GLU A 243 43.31 -34.49 45.85
CA GLU A 243 44.36 -35.50 45.99
C GLU A 243 45.77 -34.92 45.75
N GLN A 244 45.93 -34.07 44.73
CA GLN A 244 47.20 -33.39 44.45
C GLN A 244 47.59 -32.43 45.57
N GLU A 245 46.62 -31.71 46.15
CA GLU A 245 46.86 -30.78 47.26
C GLU A 245 47.35 -31.51 48.52
N LYS A 246 46.72 -32.64 48.89
CA LYS A 246 47.16 -33.48 50.01
C LYS A 246 48.56 -34.03 49.80
N LEU A 247 48.90 -34.43 48.58
CA LEU A 247 50.23 -34.92 48.24
C LEU A 247 51.29 -33.82 48.37
N LEU A 248 50.97 -32.61 47.90
CA LEU A 248 51.84 -31.45 47.98
C LEU A 248 52.11 -31.06 49.44
N GLU A 249 51.08 -31.03 50.27
CA GLU A 249 51.17 -30.75 51.70
C GLU A 249 52.06 -31.79 52.42
N THR A 250 51.94 -33.06 52.05
CA THR A 250 52.79 -34.13 52.60
C THR A 250 54.25 -33.95 52.19
N LYS A 251 54.52 -33.62 50.93
CA LYS A 251 55.89 -33.35 50.45
C LYS A 251 56.49 -32.12 51.14
N LYS A 252 55.71 -31.06 51.33
CA LYS A 252 56.13 -29.84 52.04
C LYS A 252 56.55 -30.14 53.48
N ARG A 253 55.73 -30.90 54.23
CA ARG A 253 56.07 -31.33 55.59
C ARG A 253 57.36 -32.15 55.66
N ARG A 254 57.60 -33.03 54.68
CA ARG A 254 58.85 -33.79 54.58
C ARG A 254 60.04 -32.87 54.32
N LEU A 255 59.88 -31.90 53.44
CA LEU A 255 60.93 -30.92 53.13
C LEU A 255 61.25 -30.06 54.36
N ASP A 256 60.23 -29.60 55.09
CA ASP A 256 60.40 -28.85 56.33
C ASP A 256 61.11 -29.68 57.40
N SER A 257 60.77 -30.97 57.52
CA SER A 257 61.47 -31.89 58.43
C SER A 257 62.93 -32.06 58.04
N TRP A 258 63.22 -32.23 56.74
CA TRP A 258 64.59 -32.39 56.26
C TRP A 258 65.41 -31.11 56.42
N SER A 259 64.81 -29.94 56.16
CA SER A 259 65.40 -28.64 56.41
C SER A 259 65.73 -28.43 57.89
N LYS A 260 64.83 -28.81 58.81
CA LYS A 260 65.09 -28.75 60.26
C LYS A 260 66.26 -29.66 60.66
N GLU A 261 66.33 -30.88 60.14
CA GLU A 261 67.43 -31.80 60.42
C GLU A 261 68.76 -31.29 59.84
N PHE A 262 68.75 -30.76 58.61
CA PHE A 262 69.93 -30.17 57.99
C PHE A 262 70.45 -28.96 58.78
N ASN A 263 69.56 -28.06 59.22
CA ASN A 263 69.92 -26.90 60.04
C ASN A 263 70.47 -27.32 61.42
N LYS A 264 69.95 -28.40 62.04
CA LYS A 264 70.53 -28.96 63.28
C LYS A 264 71.95 -29.49 63.06
N LEU A 265 72.22 -30.10 61.91
CA LEU A 265 73.55 -30.61 61.56
C LEU A 265 74.56 -29.48 61.31
N LEU A 266 74.12 -28.36 60.72
CA LEU A 266 74.96 -27.18 60.50
C LEU A 266 75.34 -26.43 61.79
N LEU A 267 74.48 -26.44 62.81
CA LEU A 267 74.70 -25.76 64.10
C LEU A 267 75.63 -26.53 65.08
N ARG A 268 76.17 -27.69 64.68
CA ARG A 268 77.07 -28.53 65.50
C ARG A 268 78.57 -28.38 65.14
N HIS A 269 78.91 -27.43 64.27
CA HIS A 269 80.27 -27.02 63.95
C HIS A 269 80.49 -25.56 64.32
#